data_AF-A0A9N9HWJ5-F1
#
_entry.id   AF-A0A9N9HWJ5-F1
#
_cell.length_a   1.000
_cell.length_b   1.000
_cell.length_c   1.000
_cell.angle_alpha   90.00
_cell.angle_beta   90.00
_cell.angle_gamma   90.00
#
_symmetry.space_group_name_H-M   'P 1'
#
loop_
_entity.id
_entity.type
_entity.pdbx_description
1 polymer ?
#
loop_
_entity_poly.entity_id
_entity_poly.type
_entity_poly.pdbx_seq_one_letter_code
_entity_poly.pdbx_strand_id
1 'polypeptide(L)'
;KSTWVEQNLVKIMHTVSLHELFKELNEHCLKIISEQPHMIFEANDFLSLEKSILVSMLKRDDLGMDEIEIWNSIIKWGKGNTLNLPEKPVTEWNSENFVALEKTLHQCIPLIRYSDISGNDYFEKIMPYRKIIPKDMKTEILSGYNPTNWGENFPLRDGNHWRRINDYEYLDASSAFIFSFDNKNLQNAKISRSSSAERQIAYAYNVGPYFYNDLFIGDKCDQNQSSWYQYSLYNTQDIWDDSASGNKYRFKVDEYEVFEIQNKSCEK
;
A
#
# COMPACT_ATOMS: atom_id res chain seq x y z
N LYS A 1 -37.87 0.45 -14.17
CA LYS A 1 -37.57 0.20 -15.61
C LYS A 1 -36.43 1.12 -15.95
N SER A 2 -35.24 0.58 -16.24
CA SER A 2 -34.15 1.41 -16.75
C SER A 2 -34.55 2.08 -18.05
N THR A 3 -34.14 3.33 -18.24
CA THR A 3 -34.39 4.05 -19.49
C THR A 3 -33.60 3.44 -20.65
N TRP A 4 -34.00 3.70 -21.90
CA TRP A 4 -33.24 3.24 -23.08
C TRP A 4 -31.80 3.75 -23.07
N VAL A 5 -31.59 4.95 -22.53
CA VAL A 5 -30.27 5.59 -22.39
C VAL A 5 -29.38 4.77 -21.44
N GLU A 6 -29.89 4.37 -20.28
CA GLU A 6 -29.16 3.55 -19.31
C GLU A 6 -28.70 2.21 -19.92
N GLN A 7 -29.57 1.58 -20.72
CA GLN A 7 -29.26 0.29 -21.37
C GLN A 7 -28.27 0.40 -22.55
N ASN A 8 -28.02 1.60 -23.06
CA ASN A 8 -27.15 1.83 -24.22
C ASN A 8 -26.00 2.79 -23.91
N LEU A 9 -25.73 3.06 -22.63
CA LEU A 9 -24.78 4.09 -22.22
C LEU A 9 -23.36 3.81 -22.72
N VAL A 10 -22.91 2.56 -22.73
CA VAL A 10 -21.60 2.16 -23.30
C VAL A 10 -21.50 2.55 -24.78
N LYS A 11 -22.54 2.28 -25.58
CA LYS A 11 -22.57 2.63 -27.01
C LYS A 11 -22.65 4.15 -27.25
N ILE A 12 -23.42 4.83 -26.40
CA ILE A 12 -23.52 6.30 -26.43
C ILE A 12 -22.14 6.88 -26.16
N MET A 13 -21.46 6.41 -25.10
CA MET A 13 -20.12 6.85 -24.73
C MET A 13 -19.13 6.66 -25.87
N HIS A 14 -19.11 5.49 -26.53
CA HIS A 14 -18.29 5.27 -27.72
C HIS A 14 -18.60 6.24 -28.86
N THR A 15 -19.86 6.59 -29.08
CA THR A 15 -20.25 7.51 -30.17
C THR A 15 -19.83 8.95 -29.87
N VAL A 16 -20.01 9.40 -28.62
CA VAL A 16 -19.73 10.79 -28.23
C VAL A 16 -18.25 11.03 -27.95
N SER A 17 -17.50 10.02 -27.50
CA SER A 17 -16.06 10.14 -27.22
C SER A 17 -15.21 10.30 -28.50
N LEU A 18 -15.69 9.78 -29.63
CA LEU A 18 -14.97 9.81 -30.91
C LEU A 18 -15.02 11.16 -31.64
N HIS A 19 -15.91 12.06 -31.25
CA HIS A 19 -16.15 13.31 -31.98
C HIS A 19 -15.96 14.53 -31.09
N GLU A 20 -14.98 15.38 -31.44
CA GLU A 20 -14.68 16.64 -30.74
C GLU A 20 -15.91 17.57 -30.65
N LEU A 21 -16.83 17.48 -31.62
CA LEU A 21 -18.07 18.26 -31.66
C LEU A 21 -19.06 17.90 -30.54
N PHE A 22 -18.91 16.74 -29.90
CA PHE A 22 -19.80 16.28 -28.83
C PHE A 22 -19.18 16.42 -27.43
N LYS A 23 -18.17 17.26 -27.27
CA LYS A 23 -17.49 17.43 -25.96
C LYS A 23 -18.45 17.75 -24.82
N GLU A 24 -19.40 18.67 -25.02
CA GLU A 24 -20.39 19.03 -23.98
C GLU A 24 -21.31 17.85 -23.63
N LEU A 25 -21.72 17.08 -24.62
CA LEU A 25 -22.53 15.88 -24.42
C LEU A 25 -21.73 14.77 -23.72
N ASN A 26 -20.46 14.59 -24.09
CA ASN A 26 -19.56 13.64 -23.44
C ASN A 26 -19.36 13.98 -21.96
N GLU A 27 -19.11 15.26 -21.63
CA GLU A 27 -19.03 15.73 -20.23
C GLU A 27 -20.33 15.51 -19.47
N HIS A 28 -21.47 15.77 -20.12
CA HIS A 28 -22.78 15.51 -19.52
C HIS A 28 -22.99 14.02 -19.23
N CYS A 29 -22.64 13.14 -20.16
CA CYS A 29 -22.69 11.69 -19.94
C CYS A 29 -21.75 11.24 -18.82
N LEU A 30 -20.51 11.74 -18.78
CA LEU A 30 -19.55 11.45 -17.72
C LEU A 30 -20.07 11.88 -16.34
N LYS A 31 -20.74 13.03 -16.25
CA LYS A 31 -21.37 13.47 -15.01
C LYS A 31 -22.48 12.51 -14.54
N ILE A 32 -23.35 12.08 -15.46
CA ILE A 32 -24.39 11.08 -15.15
C ILE A 32 -23.76 9.78 -14.65
N ILE A 33 -22.67 9.35 -15.28
CA ILE A 33 -21.94 8.14 -14.87
C ILE A 33 -21.32 8.32 -13.49
N SER A 34 -20.73 9.48 -13.19
CA SER A 34 -20.19 9.77 -11.86
C SER A 34 -21.26 9.70 -10.78
N GLU A 35 -22.48 10.17 -11.06
CA GLU A 35 -23.61 10.09 -10.12
C GLU A 35 -24.18 8.66 -10.00
N GLN A 36 -24.06 7.83 -11.04
CA GLN A 36 -24.62 6.48 -11.11
C GLN A 36 -23.67 5.49 -11.82
N PRO A 37 -22.53 5.15 -11.19
CA PRO A 37 -21.45 4.38 -11.82
C PRO A 37 -21.85 2.95 -12.19
N HIS A 38 -22.73 2.33 -11.40
CA HIS A 38 -23.25 0.97 -11.63
C HIS A 38 -23.80 0.78 -13.06
N MET A 39 -24.36 1.83 -13.68
CA MET A 39 -24.91 1.77 -15.03
C MET A 39 -23.88 1.40 -16.11
N ILE A 40 -22.60 1.69 -15.88
CA ILE A 40 -21.50 1.27 -16.76
C ILE A 40 -20.75 0.08 -16.18
N PHE A 41 -20.35 0.13 -14.92
CA PHE A 41 -19.47 -0.90 -14.35
C PHE A 41 -20.14 -2.27 -14.21
N GLU A 42 -21.47 -2.31 -14.10
CA GLU A 42 -22.27 -3.54 -14.07
C GLU A 42 -22.91 -3.88 -15.42
N ALA A 43 -22.67 -3.08 -16.46
CA ALA A 43 -23.24 -3.32 -17.78
C ALA A 43 -22.75 -4.64 -18.37
N ASN A 44 -23.64 -5.35 -19.07
CA ASN A 44 -23.31 -6.62 -19.73
C ASN A 44 -22.19 -6.45 -20.79
N ASP A 45 -22.13 -5.29 -21.41
CA ASP A 45 -21.14 -4.93 -22.43
C ASP A 45 -19.98 -4.08 -21.88
N PHE A 46 -19.82 -3.99 -20.54
CA PHE A 46 -18.73 -3.26 -19.90
C PHE A 46 -17.34 -3.63 -20.43
N LEU A 47 -17.10 -4.92 -20.73
CA LEU A 47 -15.81 -5.37 -21.28
C LEU A 47 -15.51 -4.79 -22.67
N SER A 48 -16.52 -4.32 -23.40
CA SER A 48 -16.36 -3.67 -24.71
C SER A 48 -16.04 -2.17 -24.62
N LEU A 49 -16.04 -1.61 -23.41
CA LEU A 49 -15.76 -0.19 -23.19
C LEU A 49 -14.33 0.14 -23.61
N GLU A 50 -14.15 1.26 -24.32
CA GLU A 50 -12.82 1.71 -24.74
C GLU A 50 -11.99 2.14 -23.51
N LYS A 51 -10.69 1.83 -23.55
CA LYS A 51 -9.76 2.21 -22.49
C LYS A 51 -9.74 3.72 -22.23
N SER A 52 -9.83 4.54 -23.28
CA SER A 52 -9.81 6.00 -23.18
C SER A 52 -11.00 6.52 -22.36
N ILE A 53 -12.17 5.91 -22.51
CA ILE A 53 -13.38 6.21 -21.74
C ILE A 53 -13.23 5.72 -20.30
N LEU A 54 -12.69 4.52 -20.09
CA LEU A 54 -12.38 4.04 -18.75
C LEU A 54 -11.45 5.02 -18.01
N VAL A 55 -10.36 5.44 -18.66
CA VAL A 55 -9.41 6.42 -18.11
C VAL A 55 -10.08 7.77 -17.81
N SER A 56 -10.99 8.26 -18.66
CA SER A 56 -11.66 9.55 -18.40
C SER A 56 -12.59 9.49 -17.19
N MET A 57 -13.26 8.36 -16.96
CA MET A 57 -14.07 8.15 -15.76
C MET A 57 -13.21 8.06 -14.50
N LEU A 58 -12.10 7.32 -14.53
CA LEU A 58 -11.21 7.15 -13.38
C LEU A 58 -10.50 8.44 -12.94
N LYS A 59 -10.32 9.40 -13.85
CA LYS A 59 -9.74 10.72 -13.54
C LYS A 59 -10.66 11.63 -12.72
N ARG A 60 -11.94 11.26 -12.54
CA ARG A 60 -12.91 12.12 -11.90
C ARG A 60 -12.87 11.95 -10.38
N ASP A 61 -12.88 13.07 -9.67
CA ASP A 61 -12.97 13.11 -8.20
C ASP A 61 -14.39 12.94 -7.67
N ASP A 62 -15.40 13.00 -8.55
CA ASP A 62 -16.82 12.91 -8.19
C ASP A 62 -17.44 11.55 -8.55
N LEU A 63 -16.63 10.54 -8.88
CA LEU A 63 -17.12 9.20 -9.18
C LEU A 63 -17.65 8.54 -7.89
N GLY A 64 -18.97 8.41 -7.76
CA GLY A 64 -19.64 7.90 -6.57
C GLY A 64 -19.59 6.39 -6.40
N MET A 65 -18.39 5.81 -6.42
CA MET A 65 -18.13 4.38 -6.28
C MET A 65 -16.97 4.14 -5.32
N ASP A 66 -17.07 3.14 -4.46
CA ASP A 66 -15.98 2.81 -3.53
C ASP A 66 -14.73 2.39 -4.32
N GLU A 67 -13.56 2.88 -3.89
CA GLU A 67 -12.32 2.72 -4.64
C GLU A 67 -11.94 1.23 -4.84
N ILE A 68 -12.33 0.36 -3.89
CA ILE A 68 -12.14 -1.08 -4.02
C ILE A 68 -13.03 -1.71 -5.11
N GLU A 69 -14.24 -1.19 -5.31
CA GLU A 69 -15.14 -1.67 -6.36
C GLU A 69 -14.63 -1.21 -7.74
N ILE A 70 -14.08 0.00 -7.82
CA ILE A 70 -13.37 0.51 -8.98
C ILE A 70 -12.21 -0.43 -9.34
N TRP A 71 -11.35 -0.77 -8.36
CA TRP A 71 -10.26 -1.73 -8.56
C TRP A 71 -10.74 -3.07 -9.11
N ASN A 72 -11.77 -3.66 -8.51
CA ASN A 72 -12.34 -4.94 -8.96
C ASN A 72 -12.82 -4.86 -10.41
N SER A 73 -13.45 -3.75 -10.78
CA SER A 73 -13.96 -3.53 -12.14
C SER A 73 -12.83 -3.33 -13.15
N ILE A 74 -11.76 -2.61 -12.79
CA ILE A 74 -10.56 -2.46 -13.63
C ILE A 74 -9.87 -3.82 -13.86
N ILE A 75 -9.74 -4.64 -12.81
CA ILE A 75 -9.16 -5.98 -12.95
C ILE A 75 -10.03 -6.87 -13.84
N LYS A 76 -11.36 -6.82 -13.68
CA LYS A 76 -12.31 -7.52 -14.56
C LYS A 76 -12.16 -7.08 -16.01
N TRP A 77 -12.13 -5.77 -16.27
CA TRP A 77 -11.94 -5.20 -17.61
C TRP A 77 -10.59 -5.59 -18.21
N GLY A 78 -9.51 -5.47 -17.43
CA GLY A 78 -8.15 -5.81 -17.84
C GLY A 78 -8.00 -7.28 -18.20
N LYS A 79 -8.62 -8.19 -17.43
CA LYS A 79 -8.63 -9.62 -17.75
C LYS A 79 -9.36 -9.92 -19.06
N GLY A 80 -10.51 -9.29 -19.29
CA GLY A 80 -11.28 -9.45 -20.54
C GLY A 80 -10.59 -8.86 -21.77
N ASN A 81 -9.69 -7.88 -21.59
CA ASN A 81 -9.04 -7.14 -22.68
C ASN A 81 -7.53 -7.42 -22.83
N THR A 82 -6.98 -8.38 -22.09
CA THR A 82 -5.58 -8.80 -22.23
C THR A 82 -5.51 -10.16 -22.90
N LEU A 83 -4.79 -10.24 -24.02
CA LEU A 83 -4.61 -11.48 -24.77
C LEU A 83 -3.79 -12.51 -23.96
N ASN A 84 -4.14 -13.79 -24.11
CA ASN A 84 -3.41 -14.93 -23.58
C ASN A 84 -3.25 -14.95 -22.03
N LEU A 85 -4.19 -14.35 -21.31
CA LEU A 85 -4.25 -14.56 -19.87
C LEU A 85 -4.82 -15.94 -19.54
N PRO A 86 -4.26 -16.66 -18.57
CA PRO A 86 -4.72 -17.99 -18.24
C PRO A 86 -5.98 -17.92 -17.36
N GLU A 87 -6.93 -18.83 -17.61
CA GLU A 87 -8.13 -19.05 -16.79
C GLU A 87 -7.81 -19.84 -15.51
N LYS A 88 -6.86 -19.34 -14.72
CA LYS A 88 -6.43 -19.95 -13.47
C LYS A 88 -6.24 -18.90 -12.37
N PRO A 89 -6.18 -19.31 -11.09
CA PRO A 89 -5.91 -18.40 -9.99
C PRO A 89 -4.67 -17.54 -10.25
N VAL A 90 -4.74 -16.27 -9.88
CA VAL A 90 -3.64 -15.30 -10.05
C VAL A 90 -2.36 -15.72 -9.31
N THR A 91 -2.48 -16.57 -8.27
CA THR A 91 -1.37 -17.21 -7.57
C THR A 91 -0.53 -18.11 -8.46
N GLU A 92 -1.09 -18.60 -9.57
CA GLU A 92 -0.41 -19.48 -10.53
C GLU A 92 0.08 -18.73 -11.78
N TRP A 93 -0.06 -17.40 -11.83
CA TRP A 93 0.38 -16.60 -12.98
C TRP A 93 1.90 -16.45 -13.04
N ASN A 94 2.44 -16.53 -14.25
CA ASN A 94 3.86 -16.26 -14.49
C ASN A 94 4.10 -14.76 -14.71
N SER A 95 5.37 -14.34 -14.82
CA SER A 95 5.73 -12.92 -15.01
C SER A 95 5.19 -12.34 -16.32
N GLU A 96 5.12 -13.11 -17.40
CA GLU A 96 4.59 -12.65 -18.69
C GLU A 96 3.10 -12.30 -18.61
N ASN A 97 2.32 -13.06 -17.83
CA ASN A 97 0.91 -12.76 -17.59
C ASN A 97 0.74 -11.39 -16.91
N PHE A 98 1.57 -11.10 -15.90
CA PHE A 98 1.54 -9.80 -15.22
C PHE A 98 2.00 -8.66 -16.13
N VAL A 99 3.04 -8.86 -16.93
CA VAL A 99 3.51 -7.86 -17.90
C VAL A 99 2.43 -7.55 -18.95
N ALA A 100 1.73 -8.56 -19.44
CA ALA A 100 0.63 -8.37 -20.38
C ALA A 100 -0.53 -7.58 -19.76
N LEU A 101 -0.94 -7.93 -18.53
CA LEU A 101 -2.01 -7.23 -17.83
C LEU A 101 -1.61 -5.79 -17.47
N GLU A 102 -0.37 -5.59 -17.01
CA GLU A 102 0.19 -4.27 -16.71
C GLU A 102 0.14 -3.38 -17.94
N LYS A 103 0.59 -3.85 -19.11
CA LYS A 103 0.51 -3.10 -20.37
C LYS A 103 -0.93 -2.72 -20.73
N THR A 104 -1.89 -3.61 -20.48
CA THR A 104 -3.32 -3.31 -20.69
C THR A 104 -3.81 -2.22 -19.75
N LEU A 105 -3.43 -2.27 -18.47
CA LEU A 105 -3.94 -1.41 -17.41
C LEU A 105 -3.04 -0.23 -17.04
N HIS A 106 -1.92 -0.02 -17.75
CA HIS A 106 -0.87 0.93 -17.39
C HIS A 106 -1.36 2.36 -17.10
N GLN A 107 -2.37 2.83 -17.84
CA GLN A 107 -2.96 4.16 -17.64
C GLN A 107 -4.05 4.21 -16.57
N CYS A 108 -4.62 3.07 -16.19
CA CYS A 108 -5.70 2.97 -15.21
C CYS A 108 -5.14 2.80 -13.79
N ILE A 109 -4.11 1.96 -13.62
CA ILE A 109 -3.53 1.63 -12.31
C ILE A 109 -3.09 2.88 -11.51
N PRO A 110 -2.39 3.86 -12.12
CA PRO A 110 -1.96 5.07 -11.40
C PRO A 110 -3.09 6.01 -10.98
N LEU A 111 -4.31 5.80 -11.49
CA LEU A 111 -5.48 6.61 -11.15
C LEU A 111 -6.23 6.09 -9.93
N ILE A 112 -5.81 4.94 -9.38
CA ILE A 112 -6.43 4.35 -8.20
C ILE A 112 -5.95 5.08 -6.94
N ARG A 113 -6.90 5.52 -6.12
CA ARG A 113 -6.65 6.18 -4.82
C ARG A 113 -6.42 5.12 -3.74
N TYR A 114 -5.25 4.47 -3.74
CA TYR A 114 -4.94 3.40 -2.78
C TYR A 114 -5.14 3.76 -1.30
N SER A 115 -5.04 5.06 -0.94
CA SER A 115 -5.34 5.57 0.40
C SER A 115 -6.79 5.38 0.84
N ASP A 116 -7.70 5.26 -0.11
CA ASP A 116 -9.14 5.19 0.12
C ASP A 116 -9.62 3.72 0.18
N ILE A 117 -8.66 2.78 0.17
CA ILE A 117 -8.91 1.33 0.22
C ILE A 117 -8.48 0.80 1.59
N SER A 118 -9.36 0.01 2.22
CA SER A 118 -9.07 -0.61 3.51
C SER A 118 -7.84 -1.54 3.44
N GLY A 119 -7.09 -1.65 4.53
CA GLY A 119 -5.93 -2.56 4.59
C GLY A 119 -6.30 -4.03 4.30
N ASN A 120 -7.47 -4.49 4.76
CA ASN A 120 -7.98 -5.83 4.47
C ASN A 120 -8.27 -6.02 2.98
N ASP A 121 -8.97 -5.08 2.34
CA ASP A 121 -9.26 -5.14 0.91
C ASP A 121 -7.98 -5.05 0.07
N TYR A 122 -7.04 -4.21 0.49
CA TYR A 122 -5.73 -4.14 -0.13
C TYR A 122 -5.05 -5.51 -0.08
N PHE A 123 -5.02 -6.17 1.09
CA PHE A 123 -4.42 -7.48 1.27
C PHE A 123 -5.11 -8.60 0.46
N GLU A 124 -6.43 -8.59 0.38
CA GLU A 124 -7.15 -9.67 -0.30
C GLU A 124 -7.22 -9.49 -1.81
N LYS A 125 -7.43 -8.25 -2.28
CA LYS A 125 -7.81 -7.96 -3.68
C LYS A 125 -6.74 -7.26 -4.48
N ILE A 126 -5.89 -6.44 -3.86
CA ILE A 126 -4.77 -5.74 -4.53
C ILE A 126 -3.49 -6.57 -4.39
N MET A 127 -3.34 -7.23 -3.25
CA MET A 127 -2.19 -8.05 -2.91
C MET A 127 -2.01 -9.28 -3.85
N PRO A 128 -2.97 -9.75 -4.63
CA PRO A 128 -2.63 -10.72 -5.67
C PRO A 128 -1.94 -10.12 -6.92
N TYR A 129 -2.06 -8.80 -7.16
CA TYR A 129 -1.64 -8.16 -8.43
C TYR A 129 -0.45 -7.18 -8.35
N ARG A 130 0.29 -7.08 -7.22
CA ARG A 130 1.43 -6.10 -7.03
C ARG A 130 2.35 -5.91 -8.23
N LYS A 131 2.55 -6.96 -9.02
CA LYS A 131 3.52 -6.95 -10.12
C LYS A 131 3.13 -5.94 -11.19
N ILE A 132 1.84 -5.54 -11.27
CA ILE A 132 1.34 -4.51 -12.20
C ILE A 132 1.29 -3.11 -11.57
N ILE A 133 1.53 -2.98 -10.27
CA ILE A 133 1.52 -1.69 -9.57
C ILE A 133 2.88 -1.03 -9.77
N PRO A 134 2.93 0.25 -10.19
CA PRO A 134 4.18 1.01 -10.31
C PRO A 134 5.00 0.94 -9.03
N LYS A 135 6.32 0.82 -9.16
CA LYS A 135 7.21 0.60 -8.00
C LYS A 135 7.17 1.76 -7.01
N ASP A 136 7.05 2.97 -7.53
CA ASP A 136 6.88 4.23 -6.83
C ASP A 136 5.56 4.32 -6.03
N MET A 137 4.61 3.39 -6.25
CA MET A 137 3.32 3.32 -5.56
C MET A 137 3.20 2.16 -4.57
N LYS A 138 4.22 1.29 -4.41
CA LYS A 138 4.13 0.13 -3.52
C LYS A 138 4.34 0.55 -2.07
N THR A 139 3.35 0.27 -1.22
CA THR A 139 3.49 0.35 0.24
C THR A 139 4.32 -0.85 0.73
N GLU A 140 5.47 -0.57 1.35
CA GLU A 140 6.31 -1.56 2.01
C GLU A 140 5.88 -1.65 3.48
N ILE A 141 5.49 -2.84 3.98
CA ILE A 141 5.35 -3.02 5.42
C ILE A 141 6.74 -3.10 6.02
N LEU A 142 7.00 -2.14 6.88
CA LEU A 142 8.15 -2.11 7.77
C LEU A 142 7.67 -2.38 9.18
N SER A 143 8.28 -3.36 9.84
CA SER A 143 7.98 -3.67 11.23
C SER A 143 9.22 -4.19 11.96
N GLY A 144 9.12 -4.41 13.26
CA GLY A 144 10.23 -4.86 14.08
C GLY A 144 9.77 -5.65 15.30
N TYR A 145 10.58 -6.63 15.67
CA TYR A 145 10.40 -7.47 16.85
C TYR A 145 11.30 -6.99 17.98
N ASN A 146 10.71 -6.78 19.15
CA ASN A 146 11.42 -6.52 20.40
C ASN A 146 11.15 -7.68 21.38
N PRO A 147 12.18 -8.39 21.87
CA PRO A 147 12.03 -9.46 22.85
C PRO A 147 11.75 -8.99 24.28
N THR A 148 11.77 -7.68 24.55
CA THR A 148 11.58 -7.12 25.88
C THR A 148 10.24 -6.41 26.02
N ASN A 149 9.62 -6.53 27.20
CA ASN A 149 8.37 -5.83 27.51
C ASN A 149 8.60 -4.31 27.46
N TRP A 150 7.84 -3.63 26.59
CA TRP A 150 7.81 -2.18 26.48
C TRP A 150 7.15 -1.59 27.75
N GLY A 151 7.87 -1.53 28.87
CA GLY A 151 7.48 -0.70 30.01
C GLY A 151 7.58 -1.30 31.42
N GLU A 152 7.99 -2.55 31.64
CA GLU A 152 8.01 -3.10 33.01
C GLU A 152 9.21 -2.64 33.85
N ASN A 153 10.32 -2.21 33.24
CA ASN A 153 11.53 -1.78 33.95
C ASN A 153 11.75 -0.28 34.03
N PHE A 154 10.87 0.55 33.46
CA PHE A 154 11.02 2.00 33.58
C PHE A 154 10.13 2.54 34.69
N PRO A 155 10.69 3.08 35.79
CA PRO A 155 9.89 3.76 36.78
C PRO A 155 9.21 4.96 36.12
N LEU A 156 7.90 4.87 35.95
CA LEU A 156 7.04 6.02 35.70
C LEU A 156 7.18 6.97 36.90
N ARG A 157 7.97 8.05 36.83
CA ARG A 157 7.64 9.23 37.65
C ARG A 157 8.30 10.56 37.35
N ASP A 158 7.40 11.55 37.51
CA ASP A 158 7.51 12.85 38.15
C ASP A 158 8.38 13.94 37.51
N GLY A 159 7.70 15.00 37.09
CA GLY A 159 8.19 16.36 37.28
C GLY A 159 9.43 16.77 36.49
N ASN A 160 9.19 17.25 35.27
CA ASN A 160 9.92 18.38 34.68
C ASN A 160 11.43 18.24 34.37
N HIS A 161 11.95 17.03 34.12
CA HIS A 161 13.31 16.89 33.59
C HIS A 161 13.32 16.13 32.26
N TRP A 162 13.68 16.82 31.18
CA TRP A 162 14.06 16.20 29.91
C TRP A 162 15.36 15.43 30.13
N ARG A 163 15.29 14.11 30.24
CA ARG A 163 16.46 13.27 30.11
C ARG A 163 16.97 13.39 28.66
N ARG A 164 18.27 13.66 28.50
CA ARG A 164 18.89 13.81 27.16
C ARG A 164 18.76 12.48 26.42
N ILE A 165 18.85 12.51 25.09
CA ILE A 165 18.93 11.33 24.19
C ILE A 165 19.99 10.28 24.63
N ASN A 166 20.81 10.55 25.63
CA ASN A 166 21.80 9.62 26.18
C ASN A 166 21.27 8.75 27.34
N ASP A 167 20.03 8.92 27.78
CA ASP A 167 19.43 8.13 28.88
C ASP A 167 18.56 6.98 28.35
N TYR A 168 19.01 6.31 27.30
CA TYR A 168 18.45 5.03 26.88
C TYR A 168 18.95 3.94 27.83
N GLU A 169 18.05 3.15 28.43
CA GLU A 169 18.46 1.83 28.91
C GLU A 169 18.50 0.90 27.70
N TYR A 170 19.71 0.51 27.33
CA TYR A 170 19.92 -0.47 26.29
C TYR A 170 19.56 -1.85 26.84
N LEU A 171 18.53 -2.44 26.27
CA LEU A 171 18.12 -3.79 26.62
C LEU A 171 18.99 -4.78 25.83
N ASP A 172 19.31 -5.93 26.44
CA ASP A 172 19.82 -7.09 25.68
C ASP A 172 18.70 -7.55 24.76
N ALA A 173 18.71 -6.98 23.58
CA ALA A 173 17.78 -7.22 22.53
C ALA A 173 18.49 -7.99 21.41
N SER A 174 19.49 -8.82 21.70
CA SER A 174 20.22 -9.64 20.72
C SER A 174 19.33 -10.47 19.78
N SER A 175 18.08 -10.73 20.19
CA SER A 175 17.07 -11.40 19.36
C SER A 175 16.13 -10.45 18.61
N ALA A 176 16.25 -9.14 18.79
CA ALA A 176 15.54 -8.13 18.02
C ALA A 176 15.93 -8.13 16.55
N PHE A 177 14.96 -7.74 15.73
CA PHE A 177 15.17 -7.56 14.31
C PHE A 177 14.12 -6.62 13.77
N ILE A 178 14.50 -5.84 12.77
CA ILE A 178 13.52 -5.25 11.86
C ILE A 178 13.32 -6.19 10.70
N PHE A 179 12.14 -6.14 10.12
CA PHE A 179 11.85 -6.86 8.90
C PHE A 179 11.06 -5.96 7.97
N SER A 180 11.36 -6.06 6.69
CA SER A 180 10.41 -5.67 5.67
C SER A 180 9.96 -6.89 4.92
N PHE A 181 8.69 -6.89 4.59
CA PHE A 181 8.20 -7.76 3.55
C PHE A 181 7.11 -7.02 2.81
N ASP A 182 7.06 -7.30 1.52
CA ASP A 182 5.85 -7.08 0.78
C ASP A 182 4.78 -8.00 1.37
N ASN A 183 3.62 -7.46 1.75
CA ASN A 183 2.50 -8.10 2.48
C ASN A 183 1.98 -9.42 1.86
N LYS A 184 2.65 -10.05 0.90
CA LYS A 184 2.25 -11.29 0.21
C LYS A 184 3.17 -12.47 0.48
N ASN A 185 4.39 -12.25 0.96
CA ASN A 185 5.35 -13.36 1.03
C ASN A 185 6.37 -13.21 2.16
N LEU A 186 6.11 -13.90 3.27
CA LEU A 186 7.05 -14.07 4.36
C LEU A 186 8.35 -14.78 3.92
N GLN A 187 8.34 -15.58 2.83
CA GLN A 187 9.56 -16.22 2.30
C GLN A 187 10.54 -15.22 1.67
N ASN A 188 10.04 -14.05 1.30
CA ASN A 188 10.87 -12.94 0.82
C ASN A 188 11.08 -11.88 1.91
N ALA A 189 10.70 -12.19 3.16
CA ALA A 189 10.93 -11.30 4.27
C ALA A 189 12.43 -11.07 4.39
N LYS A 190 12.80 -9.80 4.33
CA LYS A 190 14.15 -9.37 4.57
C LYS A 190 14.24 -9.06 6.04
N ILE A 191 15.08 -9.79 6.75
CA ILE A 191 15.30 -9.61 8.18
C ILE A 191 16.64 -8.93 8.35
N SER A 192 16.67 -7.84 9.10
CA SER A 192 17.91 -7.24 9.55
C SER A 192 18.05 -7.36 11.05
N ARG A 193 19.22 -7.82 11.45
CA ARG A 193 19.64 -7.98 12.84
C ARG A 193 20.83 -7.07 13.09
N SER A 194 20.94 -6.59 14.32
CA SER A 194 22.13 -5.84 14.70
C SER A 194 23.34 -6.75 14.92
N SER A 195 24.47 -6.43 14.31
CA SER A 195 25.77 -7.07 14.45
C SER A 195 26.47 -6.71 15.77
N SER A 196 26.05 -5.62 16.41
CA SER A 196 26.52 -5.20 17.73
C SER A 196 25.65 -5.81 18.82
N ALA A 197 26.25 -6.58 19.74
CA ALA A 197 25.59 -7.13 20.93
C ALA A 197 25.11 -6.03 21.91
N GLU A 198 25.58 -4.80 21.74
CA GLU A 198 25.18 -3.66 22.56
C GLU A 198 24.34 -2.68 21.72
N ARG A 199 23.26 -2.16 22.32
CA ARG A 199 22.48 -0.98 21.86
C ARG A 199 21.55 -1.18 20.67
N GLN A 200 20.64 -2.17 20.72
CA GLN A 200 19.82 -2.53 19.56
C GLN A 200 18.42 -1.90 19.53
N ILE A 201 17.80 -1.68 20.69
CA ILE A 201 16.45 -1.09 20.81
C ILE A 201 16.46 -0.02 21.89
N ALA A 202 15.70 1.06 21.65
CA ALA A 202 15.32 2.00 22.69
C ALA A 202 13.86 2.48 22.52
N TYR A 203 13.33 3.08 23.58
CA TYR A 203 12.10 3.88 23.57
C TYR A 203 12.24 4.97 24.63
N ALA A 204 11.45 6.03 24.50
CA ALA A 204 11.30 7.08 25.50
C ALA A 204 9.89 7.66 25.42
N TYR A 205 9.50 8.46 26.42
CA TYR A 205 8.15 9.04 26.52
C TYR A 205 7.71 9.83 25.27
N ASN A 206 8.66 10.38 24.50
CA ASN A 206 8.41 11.18 23.30
C ASN A 206 8.96 10.52 22.02
N VAL A 207 9.17 9.20 22.00
CA VAL A 207 9.60 8.47 20.79
C VAL A 207 8.92 7.11 20.75
N GLY A 208 8.51 6.68 19.55
CA GLY A 208 8.04 5.32 19.32
C GLY A 208 9.22 4.32 19.31
N PRO A 209 9.03 3.14 18.68
CA PRO A 209 10.09 2.16 18.55
C PRO A 209 11.34 2.75 17.88
N TYR A 210 12.50 2.57 18.52
CA TYR A 210 13.80 2.97 18.00
C TYR A 210 14.72 1.75 17.89
N PHE A 211 14.90 1.26 16.66
CA PHE A 211 15.83 0.18 16.32
C PHE A 211 17.19 0.76 15.91
N TYR A 212 17.83 1.45 16.87
CA TYR A 212 19.12 2.13 16.72
C TYR A 212 19.31 2.85 15.37
N ASN A 213 20.41 2.63 14.65
CA ASN A 213 20.68 3.35 13.40
C ASN A 213 19.76 2.94 12.23
N ASP A 214 18.85 1.99 12.39
CA ASP A 214 18.13 1.40 11.26
C ASP A 214 16.71 1.97 11.11
N LEU A 215 15.94 2.11 12.20
CA LEU A 215 14.57 2.64 12.18
C LEU A 215 14.24 3.45 13.44
N PHE A 216 13.67 4.63 13.26
CA PHE A 216 13.19 5.51 14.31
C PHE A 216 11.77 5.98 14.00
N ILE A 217 10.85 5.76 14.94
CA ILE A 217 9.50 6.33 14.91
C ILE A 217 9.46 7.53 15.88
N GLY A 218 9.24 8.73 15.34
CA GLY A 218 9.23 9.96 16.14
C GLY A 218 7.88 10.29 16.77
N ASP A 219 7.87 11.29 17.66
CA ASP A 219 6.63 11.84 18.22
C ASP A 219 5.76 12.50 17.14
N LYS A 220 4.44 12.33 17.26
CA LYS A 220 3.45 12.81 16.28
C LYS A 220 3.84 12.42 14.85
N CYS A 221 4.30 11.18 14.67
CA CYS A 221 4.76 10.66 13.38
C CYS A 221 3.68 10.67 12.29
N ASP A 222 2.41 10.75 12.68
CA ASP A 222 1.22 10.96 11.86
C ASP A 222 0.98 12.42 11.44
N GLN A 223 1.74 13.38 11.99
CA GLN A 223 1.56 14.82 11.77
C GLN A 223 2.84 15.49 11.23
N ASN A 224 3.97 14.79 11.24
CA ASN A 224 5.26 15.33 10.82
C ASN A 224 6.18 14.26 10.20
N GLN A 225 7.32 14.69 9.64
CA GLN A 225 8.36 13.80 9.11
C GLN A 225 9.51 13.61 10.11
N SER A 226 9.18 13.37 11.39
CA SER A 226 10.18 13.12 12.44
C SER A 226 10.71 11.68 12.45
N SER A 227 9.97 10.74 11.85
CA SER A 227 10.42 9.35 11.68
C SER A 227 11.49 9.25 10.60
N TRP A 228 12.42 8.32 10.78
CA TRP A 228 13.48 8.10 9.81
C TRP A 228 14.00 6.67 9.81
N TYR A 229 14.55 6.25 8.68
CA TYR A 229 15.39 5.07 8.56
C TYR A 229 16.73 5.47 7.94
N GLN A 230 17.78 4.69 8.20
CA GLN A 230 19.12 4.97 7.66
C GLN A 230 19.83 3.68 7.28
N TYR A 231 20.58 3.74 6.18
CA TYR A 231 21.56 2.71 5.83
C TYR A 231 22.73 2.77 6.82
N SER A 232 22.86 1.76 7.67
CA SER A 232 23.99 1.62 8.59
C SER A 232 25.11 0.81 7.94
N LEU A 233 26.34 1.31 7.93
CA LEU A 233 27.51 0.53 7.48
C LEU A 233 27.77 -0.72 8.33
N TYR A 234 27.10 -0.84 9.48
CA TYR A 234 27.26 -1.94 10.43
C TYR A 234 26.11 -2.96 10.38
N ASN A 235 24.97 -2.62 9.74
CA ASN A 235 23.76 -3.45 9.64
C ASN A 235 22.94 -3.07 8.40
N THR A 236 22.24 -4.05 7.81
CA THR A 236 21.27 -3.87 6.70
C THR A 236 21.90 -3.71 5.30
N GLN A 237 22.26 -4.81 4.65
CA GLN A 237 22.42 -4.81 3.18
C GLN A 237 21.12 -5.16 2.45
N ASP A 238 20.12 -5.68 3.16
CA ASP A 238 19.01 -6.37 2.52
C ASP A 238 17.69 -5.59 2.52
N ILE A 239 17.29 -4.93 3.62
CA ILE A 239 15.95 -4.32 3.72
C ILE A 239 15.78 -3.13 2.76
N TRP A 240 16.78 -2.24 2.69
CA TRP A 240 16.67 -0.95 2.02
C TRP A 240 17.39 -0.94 0.67
N ASP A 241 16.66 -0.71 -0.43
CA ASP A 241 17.20 -0.82 -1.81
C ASP A 241 18.10 0.38 -2.22
N ASP A 242 18.13 1.46 -1.43
CA ASP A 242 18.93 2.66 -1.73
C ASP A 242 20.31 2.62 -1.03
N SER A 243 21.18 1.79 -1.60
CA SER A 243 22.50 1.41 -1.06
C SER A 243 23.61 2.47 -1.21
N ALA A 244 23.30 3.73 -1.55
CA ALA A 244 24.32 4.63 -2.09
C ALA A 244 24.71 5.88 -1.28
N SER A 245 23.96 6.33 -0.25
CA SER A 245 24.20 7.70 0.26
C SER A 245 24.49 7.88 1.76
N GLY A 246 24.31 6.86 2.61
CA GLY A 246 24.49 7.01 4.06
C GLY A 246 23.58 8.07 4.71
N ASN A 247 22.61 8.60 3.96
CA ASN A 247 21.69 9.64 4.40
C ASN A 247 20.52 9.02 5.17
N LYS A 248 20.00 9.77 6.15
CA LYS A 248 18.75 9.45 6.83
C LYS A 248 17.57 9.81 5.92
N TYR A 249 16.73 8.84 5.58
CA TYR A 249 15.47 9.10 4.89
C TYR A 249 14.38 9.39 5.93
N ARG A 250 13.67 10.51 5.78
CA ARG A 250 12.61 10.91 6.71
C ARG A 250 11.24 10.66 6.10
N PHE A 251 10.30 10.21 6.92
CA PHE A 251 8.95 9.87 6.46
C PHE A 251 7.89 10.19 7.52
N LYS A 252 6.65 10.31 7.05
CA LYS A 252 5.44 10.39 7.87
C LYS A 252 4.89 8.97 8.04
N VAL A 253 4.37 8.64 9.21
CA VAL A 253 3.75 7.35 9.51
C VAL A 253 2.24 7.51 9.39
N ASP A 254 1.60 6.80 8.47
CA ASP A 254 0.14 6.86 8.34
C ASP A 254 -0.56 6.05 9.44
N GLU A 255 -0.01 4.90 9.81
CA GLU A 255 -0.49 4.03 10.88
C GLU A 255 0.67 3.19 11.45
N TYR A 256 0.67 2.93 12.76
CA TYR A 256 1.57 1.95 13.37
C TYR A 256 0.87 1.22 14.53
N GLU A 257 1.18 -0.07 14.67
CA GLU A 257 0.61 -0.93 15.72
C GLU A 257 1.73 -1.63 16.49
N VAL A 258 1.52 -1.89 17.78
CA VAL A 258 2.44 -2.63 18.64
C VAL A 258 1.71 -3.83 19.21
N PHE A 259 2.25 -5.02 18.97
CA PHE A 259 1.68 -6.29 19.41
C PHE A 259 2.55 -6.97 20.46
N GLU A 260 1.92 -7.59 21.46
CA GLU A 260 2.57 -8.48 22.42
C GLU A 260 2.41 -9.93 21.95
N ILE A 261 3.51 -10.70 21.93
CA ILE A 261 3.48 -12.12 21.56
C ILE A 261 3.17 -12.95 22.81
N GLN A 262 1.97 -13.54 22.85
CA GLN A 262 1.64 -14.53 23.88
C GLN A 262 2.10 -15.93 23.47
N ASN A 263 3.10 -16.46 24.16
CA ASN A 263 3.51 -17.85 23.99
C ASN A 263 2.41 -18.77 24.50
N LYS A 264 1.75 -19.51 23.61
CA LYS A 264 0.93 -20.65 24.02
C LYS A 264 1.85 -21.75 24.53
N SER A 265 1.79 -22.05 25.82
CA SER A 265 2.40 -23.26 26.36
C SER A 265 1.76 -24.46 25.67
N CYS A 266 2.52 -25.21 24.87
CA CYS A 266 2.12 -26.54 24.45
C CYS A 266 2.01 -27.39 25.73
N GLU A 267 0.79 -27.68 26.15
CA GLU A 267 0.53 -28.78 27.08
C GLU A 267 1.06 -30.06 26.41
N LYS A 268 2.02 -30.71 27.08
CA LYS A 268 2.64 -31.97 26.63
C LYS A 268 1.74 -33.16 26.91
#